data_AF-A0AAW7HSW6-F1
#
_entry.id   AF-A0AAW7HSW6-F1
#
_cell.length_a   1.000
_cell.length_b   1.000
_cell.length_c   1.000
_cell.angle_alpha   90.00
_cell.angle_beta   90.00
_cell.angle_gamma   90.00
#
_symmetry.space_group_name_H-M   'P 1'
#
loop_
_entity.id
_entity.type
_entity.pdbx_description
1 polymer ?
#
loop_
_entity_poly.entity_id
_entity_poly.type
_entity_poly.pdbx_seq_one_letter_code
_entity_poly.pdbx_strand_id
1 'polypeptide(L)'
;MRLTPTLLLTTLLPLFGGCQLMADAPNDPNIGTTRMQGELRAAGGQLLFKPCSENRTFVINDVAATGILQEAANLAKDANDKLFADVRGRLTGSKQATNDGQLEVRHLYRLEPSTRACEDPNFKQLTLRANGHEPGWDIKASGKGMVLNRIDQPPLPLPFLEEEVPGGGLTLTSEANGQHVELWAAPQRCVDSATGAIYHLRAELRIDGKTLQGCGYYGGARDN
;
A
#
# COMPACT_ATOMS: atom_id res chain seq x y z
N MET A 1 -8.62 -86.63 -20.18
CA MET A 1 -9.55 -85.52 -19.89
C MET A 1 -8.87 -84.59 -18.91
N ARG A 2 -8.52 -83.38 -19.32
CA ARG A 2 -7.87 -82.36 -18.48
C ARG A 2 -8.85 -81.21 -18.31
N LEU A 3 -9.17 -80.87 -17.06
CA LEU A 3 -10.02 -79.76 -16.67
C LEU A 3 -9.16 -78.49 -16.56
N THR A 4 -9.46 -77.48 -17.35
CA THR A 4 -8.88 -76.13 -17.27
C THR A 4 -9.88 -75.22 -16.56
N PRO A 5 -9.52 -74.52 -15.48
CA PRO A 5 -10.40 -73.53 -14.86
C PRO A 5 -10.19 -72.15 -15.49
N THR A 6 -11.31 -71.52 -15.84
CA THR A 6 -11.43 -70.18 -16.42
C THR A 6 -11.15 -69.12 -15.35
N LEU A 7 -10.09 -68.32 -15.54
CA LEU A 7 -9.80 -67.14 -14.71
C LEU A 7 -10.68 -65.97 -15.17
N LEU A 8 -11.62 -65.56 -14.33
CA LEU A 8 -12.39 -64.33 -14.45
C LEU A 8 -11.52 -63.14 -14.01
N LEU A 9 -11.23 -62.23 -14.95
CA LEU A 9 -10.57 -60.95 -14.71
C LEU A 9 -11.62 -59.95 -14.19
N THR A 10 -11.62 -59.67 -12.88
CA THR A 10 -12.41 -58.58 -12.29
C THR A 10 -11.59 -57.29 -12.32
N THR A 11 -11.91 -56.39 -13.24
CA THR A 11 -11.37 -55.03 -13.31
C THR A 11 -11.96 -54.19 -12.18
N LEU A 12 -11.17 -53.93 -11.14
CA LEU A 12 -11.50 -53.02 -10.04
C LEU A 12 -11.12 -51.59 -10.47
N LEU A 13 -12.10 -50.76 -10.86
CA LEU A 13 -11.87 -49.32 -11.06
C LEU A 13 -11.71 -48.63 -9.68
N PRO A 14 -10.57 -47.99 -9.38
CA PRO A 14 -10.49 -47.11 -8.22
C PRO A 14 -11.26 -45.83 -8.52
N LEU A 15 -12.40 -45.66 -7.84
CA LEU A 15 -13.09 -44.37 -7.77
C LEU A 15 -12.18 -43.41 -7.01
N PHE A 16 -11.43 -42.59 -7.74
CA PHE A 16 -10.74 -41.43 -7.17
C PHE A 16 -11.81 -40.41 -6.72
N GLY A 17 -12.27 -40.56 -5.48
CA GLY A 17 -13.04 -39.55 -4.78
C GLY A 17 -12.14 -38.34 -4.50
N GLY A 18 -12.10 -37.39 -5.44
CA GLY A 18 -11.48 -36.10 -5.19
C GLY A 18 -12.25 -35.38 -4.09
N CYS A 19 -11.63 -35.19 -2.92
CA CYS A 19 -12.08 -34.20 -1.97
C CYS A 19 -11.98 -32.84 -2.66
N GLN A 20 -13.11 -32.32 -3.14
CA GLN A 20 -13.23 -30.91 -3.46
C GLN A 20 -13.08 -30.15 -2.14
N LEU A 21 -11.85 -29.75 -1.82
CA LEU A 21 -11.57 -28.72 -0.84
C LEU A 21 -12.42 -27.51 -1.26
N MET A 22 -13.49 -27.25 -0.52
CA MET A 22 -14.19 -25.98 -0.56
C MET A 22 -13.17 -24.91 -0.14
N ALA A 23 -12.49 -24.33 -1.11
CA ALA A 23 -11.78 -23.08 -0.88
C ALA A 23 -12.86 -22.05 -0.55
N ASP A 24 -12.79 -21.47 0.65
CA ASP A 24 -13.62 -20.32 1.01
C ASP A 24 -13.52 -19.28 -0.11
N ALA A 25 -14.66 -18.76 -0.55
CA ALA A 25 -14.69 -17.72 -1.57
C ALA A 25 -13.78 -16.57 -1.10
N PRO A 26 -12.91 -16.01 -1.97
CA PRO A 26 -12.03 -14.91 -1.58
C PRO A 26 -12.89 -13.77 -0.99
N ASN A 27 -12.73 -13.50 0.30
CA ASN A 27 -13.37 -12.36 0.93
C ASN A 27 -12.50 -11.14 0.63
N ASP A 28 -12.96 -10.27 -0.27
CA ASP A 28 -12.27 -9.02 -0.57
C ASP A 28 -12.36 -8.08 0.65
N PRO A 29 -11.23 -7.79 1.34
CA PRO A 29 -11.23 -6.93 2.52
C PRO A 29 -11.63 -5.48 2.21
N ASN A 30 -11.69 -5.08 0.93
CA ASN A 30 -11.98 -3.72 0.53
C ASN A 30 -13.48 -3.44 0.36
N ILE A 31 -14.35 -4.46 0.37
CA ILE A 31 -15.80 -4.28 0.21
C ILE A 31 -16.35 -3.33 1.30
N GLY A 32 -17.07 -2.29 0.88
CA GLY A 32 -17.68 -1.30 1.78
C GLY A 32 -16.70 -0.33 2.45
N THR A 33 -15.45 -0.29 1.97
CA THR A 33 -14.43 0.67 2.41
C THR A 33 -14.11 1.68 1.32
N THR A 34 -13.52 2.81 1.71
CA THR A 34 -13.04 3.83 0.78
C THR A 34 -11.66 4.32 1.22
N ARG A 35 -10.80 4.64 0.25
CA ARG A 35 -9.50 5.27 0.49
C ARG A 35 -9.67 6.78 0.57
N MET A 36 -9.09 7.39 1.61
CA MET A 36 -9.20 8.81 1.91
C MET A 36 -7.86 9.35 2.37
N GLN A 37 -7.57 10.58 1.94
CA GLN A 37 -6.47 11.38 2.45
C GLN A 37 -7.01 12.42 3.43
N GLY A 38 -6.28 12.72 4.50
CA GLY A 38 -6.73 13.69 5.49
C GLY A 38 -5.68 14.11 6.50
N GLU A 39 -6.09 15.09 7.30
CA GLU A 39 -5.37 15.60 8.46
C GLU A 39 -5.71 14.75 9.69
N LEU A 40 -4.69 14.32 10.42
CA LEU A 40 -4.82 13.75 11.76
C LEU A 40 -4.44 14.79 12.81
N ARG A 41 -5.21 14.84 13.91
CA ARG A 41 -4.89 15.65 15.09
C ARG A 41 -5.34 14.96 16.36
N ALA A 42 -4.58 15.10 17.44
CA ALA A 42 -5.00 14.66 18.77
C ALA A 42 -5.96 15.71 19.38
N ALA A 43 -7.09 15.27 19.93
CA ALA A 43 -8.00 16.13 20.68
C ALA A 43 -8.86 15.32 21.64
N GLY A 44 -9.00 15.76 22.89
CA GLY A 44 -9.88 15.12 23.87
C GLY A 44 -9.53 13.66 24.16
N GLY A 45 -8.25 13.28 24.09
CA GLY A 45 -7.79 11.90 24.25
C GLY A 45 -8.09 10.98 23.06
N GLN A 46 -8.57 11.53 21.94
CA GLN A 46 -8.88 10.81 20.71
C GLN A 46 -7.99 11.29 19.57
N LEU A 47 -7.76 10.40 18.59
CA LEU A 47 -7.18 10.78 17.31
C LEU A 47 -8.33 11.09 16.34
N LEU A 48 -8.35 12.32 15.82
CA LEU A 48 -9.35 12.79 14.90
C LEU A 48 -8.79 12.83 13.48
N PHE A 49 -9.60 12.43 12.50
CA PHE A 49 -9.31 12.50 11.08
C PHE A 49 -10.27 13.46 10.38
N LYS A 50 -9.72 14.43 9.65
CA LYS A 50 -10.46 15.36 8.81
C LYS A 50 -10.02 15.14 7.35
N PRO A 51 -10.88 14.61 6.47
CA PRO A 51 -10.49 14.39 5.07
C PRO A 51 -10.01 15.69 4.40
N CYS A 52 -9.06 15.60 3.46
CA CYS A 52 -8.48 16.78 2.81
C CYS A 52 -9.52 17.61 2.03
N SER A 53 -10.58 16.96 1.53
CA SER A 53 -11.57 17.56 0.63
C SER A 53 -12.83 18.09 1.33
N GLU A 54 -12.95 17.95 2.65
CA GLU A 54 -14.14 18.35 3.39
C GLU A 54 -13.84 18.72 4.85
N ASN A 55 -14.85 19.23 5.56
CA ASN A 55 -14.69 19.72 6.93
C ASN A 55 -15.20 18.75 8.01
N ARG A 56 -15.79 17.62 7.61
CA ARG A 56 -16.24 16.60 8.56
C ARG A 56 -15.05 16.01 9.30
N THR A 57 -15.25 15.69 10.58
CA THR A 57 -14.23 15.14 11.46
C THR A 57 -14.71 13.83 12.06
N PHE A 58 -13.88 12.79 11.93
CA PHE A 58 -14.17 11.44 12.38
C PHE A 58 -13.19 11.00 13.46
N VAL A 59 -13.66 10.24 14.45
CA VAL A 59 -12.77 9.59 15.42
C VAL A 59 -12.15 8.36 14.77
N ILE A 60 -10.83 8.21 14.86
CA ILE A 60 -10.13 7.02 14.38
C ILE A 60 -10.46 5.81 15.26
N ASN A 61 -10.86 4.71 14.64
CA ASN A 61 -10.96 3.39 15.25
C ASN A 61 -10.11 2.41 14.44
N ASP A 62 -8.98 1.93 15.00
CA ASP A 62 -8.03 1.07 14.30
C ASP A 62 -8.46 -0.41 14.36
N VAL A 63 -9.46 -0.77 13.54
CA VAL A 63 -10.07 -2.11 13.58
C VAL A 63 -9.21 -3.20 12.96
N ALA A 64 -8.15 -2.84 12.22
CA ALA A 64 -7.23 -3.80 11.59
C ALA A 64 -5.83 -3.79 12.21
N ALA A 65 -5.64 -3.15 13.37
CA ALA A 65 -4.35 -3.03 14.04
C ALA A 65 -3.24 -2.49 13.11
N THR A 66 -3.57 -1.46 12.33
CA THR A 66 -2.66 -0.77 11.41
C THR A 66 -1.52 -0.05 12.14
N GLY A 67 -1.68 0.19 13.45
CA GLY A 67 -0.72 0.90 14.28
C GLY A 67 -0.87 2.42 14.24
N ILE A 68 -1.84 2.94 13.48
CA ILE A 68 -2.01 4.38 13.24
C ILE A 68 -2.03 5.23 14.52
N LEU A 69 -2.61 4.72 15.61
CA LEU A 69 -2.65 5.42 16.90
C LEU A 69 -1.26 5.60 17.51
N GLN A 70 -0.44 4.54 17.49
CA GLN A 70 0.91 4.56 18.03
C GLN A 70 1.85 5.37 17.14
N GLU A 71 1.75 5.19 15.83
CA GLU A 71 2.59 5.92 14.87
C GLU A 71 2.31 7.41 14.89
N ALA A 72 1.04 7.82 14.97
CA ALA A 72 0.67 9.22 15.09
C ALA A 72 1.24 9.85 16.37
N ALA A 73 1.18 9.12 17.49
CA ALA A 73 1.76 9.56 18.76
C ALA A 73 3.30 9.68 18.71
N ASN A 74 3.98 8.80 17.98
CA ASN A 74 5.44 8.84 17.81
C ASN A 74 5.89 9.96 16.87
N LEU A 75 5.06 10.28 15.86
CA LEU A 75 5.41 11.23 14.81
C LEU A 75 5.08 12.69 15.19
N ALA A 76 4.03 12.89 15.98
CA ALA A 76 3.72 14.19 16.57
C ALA A 76 4.76 14.58 17.62
N LYS A 77 5.28 15.79 17.53
CA LYS A 77 6.24 16.38 18.48
C LYS A 77 5.52 17.21 19.55
N ASP A 78 4.41 17.84 19.17
CA ASP A 78 3.61 18.70 20.03
C ASP A 78 2.11 18.34 20.01
N ALA A 79 1.39 18.71 21.06
CA ALA A 79 -0.04 18.41 21.21
C ALA A 79 -0.95 19.02 20.12
N ASN A 80 -0.48 20.07 19.44
CA ASN A 80 -1.21 20.76 18.38
C ASN A 80 -0.76 20.33 16.96
N ASP A 81 0.14 19.36 16.86
CA ASP A 81 0.64 18.91 15.57
C ASP A 81 -0.47 18.29 14.73
N LYS A 82 -0.34 18.56 13.44
CA LYS A 82 -1.22 18.04 12.39
C LYS A 82 -0.39 17.14 11.49
N LEU A 83 -0.80 15.88 11.43
CA LEU A 83 -0.17 14.90 10.57
C LEU A 83 -1.02 14.72 9.32
N PHE A 84 -0.40 14.22 8.26
CA PHE A 84 -1.13 13.74 7.09
C PHE A 84 -1.30 12.23 7.17
N ALA A 85 -2.46 11.72 6.78
CA ALA A 85 -2.67 10.29 6.59
C ALA A 85 -3.38 9.97 5.27
N ASP A 86 -2.99 8.85 4.68
CA ASP A 86 -3.69 8.18 3.58
C ASP A 86 -4.10 6.80 4.07
N VAL A 87 -5.41 6.59 4.18
CA VAL A 87 -5.99 5.41 4.84
C VAL A 87 -7.14 4.84 4.02
N ARG A 88 -7.37 3.54 4.14
CA ARG A 88 -8.62 2.90 3.72
C ARG A 88 -9.42 2.49 4.94
N GLY A 89 -10.71 2.77 4.91
CA GLY A 89 -11.59 2.44 6.01
C GLY A 89 -13.05 2.64 5.69
N ARG A 90 -13.90 2.44 6.70
CA ARG A 90 -15.35 2.64 6.61
C ARG A 90 -15.78 3.78 7.51
N LEU A 91 -16.51 4.74 6.96
CA LEU A 91 -17.12 5.81 7.74
C LEU A 91 -18.41 5.28 8.37
N THR A 92 -18.59 5.58 9.66
CA THR A 92 -19.78 5.20 10.44
C THR A 92 -20.36 6.44 11.11
N GLY A 93 -21.69 6.49 11.26
CA GLY A 93 -22.34 7.61 11.95
C GLY A 93 -22.06 7.62 13.45
N SER A 94 -22.11 8.80 14.05
CA SER A 94 -22.00 8.99 15.51
C SER A 94 -23.37 9.29 16.13
N LYS A 95 -23.56 8.84 17.38
CA LYS A 95 -24.66 9.32 18.25
C LYS A 95 -24.24 10.50 19.12
N GLN A 96 -22.96 10.91 19.08
CA GLN A 96 -22.39 12.00 19.88
C GLN A 96 -22.30 13.28 19.05
N ALA A 97 -22.62 14.43 19.66
CA ALA A 97 -22.69 15.72 18.96
C ALA A 97 -21.32 16.36 18.63
N THR A 98 -20.20 15.76 19.07
CA THR A 98 -18.87 16.37 19.01
C THR A 98 -18.06 16.00 17.77
N ASN A 99 -18.54 15.06 16.95
CA ASN A 99 -17.90 14.61 15.71
C ASN A 99 -18.96 14.10 14.71
N ASP A 100 -18.54 13.89 13.47
CA ASP A 100 -19.41 13.44 12.38
C ASP A 100 -19.53 11.90 12.31
N GLY A 101 -18.80 11.16 13.15
CA GLY A 101 -18.70 9.71 13.02
C GLY A 101 -17.42 9.09 13.55
N GLN A 102 -17.25 7.80 13.25
CA GLN A 102 -15.97 7.10 13.35
C GLN A 102 -15.47 6.69 11.98
N LEU A 103 -14.16 6.70 11.81
CA LEU A 103 -13.47 6.06 10.70
C LEU A 103 -12.84 4.77 11.20
N GLU A 104 -13.44 3.65 10.81
CA GLU A 104 -12.87 2.32 11.05
C GLU A 104 -11.74 2.06 10.05
N VAL A 105 -10.51 2.32 10.47
CA VAL A 105 -9.30 2.18 9.64
C VAL A 105 -8.98 0.71 9.47
N ARG A 106 -8.84 0.29 8.21
CA ARG A 106 -8.46 -1.07 7.81
C ARG A 106 -7.09 -1.16 7.16
N HIS A 107 -6.62 -0.07 6.55
CA HIS A 107 -5.30 0.01 5.95
C HIS A 107 -4.72 1.42 6.12
N LEU A 108 -3.41 1.49 6.38
CA LEU A 108 -2.64 2.72 6.46
C LEU A 108 -1.61 2.72 5.33
N TYR A 109 -1.82 3.54 4.30
CA TYR A 109 -0.89 3.65 3.18
C TYR A 109 0.29 4.58 3.50
N ARG A 110 0.01 5.65 4.25
CA ARG A 110 0.96 6.75 4.46
C ARG A 110 0.61 7.54 5.73
N LEU A 111 1.63 7.92 6.49
CA LEU A 111 1.53 8.83 7.64
C LEU A 111 2.76 9.75 7.66
N GLU A 112 2.56 11.07 7.59
CA GLU A 112 3.64 12.06 7.45
C GLU A 112 3.52 13.21 8.48
N PRO A 113 4.64 13.81 8.92
CA PRO A 113 4.65 14.88 9.93
C PRO A 113 4.24 16.26 9.38
N SER A 114 3.48 16.30 8.29
CA SER A 114 3.04 17.55 7.65
C SER A 114 1.79 17.32 6.80
N THR A 115 0.86 18.26 6.82
CA THR A 115 -0.39 18.20 6.04
C THR A 115 -0.25 18.56 4.55
N ARG A 116 0.93 18.97 4.09
CA ARG A 116 1.15 19.45 2.70
C ARG A 116 0.75 18.45 1.64
N ALA A 117 0.77 17.16 1.95
CA ALA A 117 0.34 16.12 1.01
C ALA A 117 -1.15 16.18 0.65
N CYS A 118 -2.01 16.87 1.44
CA CYS A 118 -3.38 17.20 1.04
C CYS A 118 -3.46 18.13 -0.18
N GLU A 119 -2.39 18.88 -0.47
CA GLU A 119 -2.34 19.89 -1.52
C GLU A 119 -1.69 19.34 -2.81
N ASP A 120 -1.31 18.06 -2.86
CA ASP A 120 -0.66 17.47 -4.03
C ASP A 120 -1.67 17.32 -5.19
N PRO A 121 -1.58 18.14 -6.26
CA PRO A 121 -2.53 18.07 -7.36
C PRO A 121 -2.33 16.82 -8.23
N ASN A 122 -1.19 16.15 -8.11
CA ASN A 122 -0.81 15.03 -8.95
C ASN A 122 -1.15 13.67 -8.33
N PHE A 123 -1.61 13.64 -7.07
CA PHE A 123 -1.87 12.38 -6.37
C PHE A 123 -2.81 11.44 -7.14
N LYS A 124 -3.88 11.98 -7.75
CA LYS A 124 -4.84 11.18 -8.54
C LYS A 124 -4.24 10.53 -9.79
N GLN A 125 -3.17 11.10 -10.34
CA GLN A 125 -2.48 10.57 -11.53
C GLN A 125 -1.30 9.66 -11.18
N LEU A 126 -0.86 9.69 -9.92
CA LEU A 126 0.26 8.91 -9.43
C LEU A 126 -0.15 7.44 -9.31
N THR A 127 0.63 6.55 -9.91
CA THR A 127 0.50 5.10 -9.72
C THR A 127 1.29 4.67 -8.48
N LEU A 128 2.54 5.12 -8.40
CA LEU A 128 3.44 4.80 -7.29
C LEU A 128 4.47 5.92 -7.13
N ARG A 129 4.84 6.21 -5.88
CA ARG A 129 6.02 7.00 -5.54
C ARG A 129 6.90 6.20 -4.58
N ALA A 130 8.21 6.25 -4.80
CA ALA A 130 9.20 5.70 -3.90
C ALA A 130 10.38 6.66 -3.75
N ASN A 131 11.02 6.68 -2.60
CA ASN A 131 12.16 7.56 -2.33
C ASN A 131 13.07 6.99 -1.24
N GLY A 132 14.31 7.46 -1.19
CA GLY A 132 15.30 7.11 -0.17
C GLY A 132 16.35 8.20 0.01
N HIS A 133 17.12 8.12 1.09
CA HIS A 133 17.89 9.27 1.60
C HIS A 133 19.42 9.17 1.49
N GLU A 134 20.01 8.00 1.25
CA GLU A 134 21.46 7.82 1.27
C GLU A 134 21.97 6.86 0.17
N PRO A 135 22.34 7.37 -1.02
CA PRO A 135 22.12 8.74 -1.51
C PRO A 135 20.64 9.07 -1.73
N GLY A 136 20.32 10.37 -1.84
CA GLY A 136 18.97 10.85 -2.10
C GLY A 136 18.44 10.47 -3.48
N TRP A 137 17.26 9.85 -3.53
CA TRP A 137 16.55 9.52 -4.77
C TRP A 137 15.02 9.59 -4.60
N ASP A 138 14.31 9.88 -5.69
CA ASP A 138 12.84 9.92 -5.74
C ASP A 138 12.37 9.42 -7.11
N ILE A 139 11.42 8.50 -7.12
CA ILE A 139 10.73 8.01 -8.30
C ILE A 139 9.25 8.34 -8.21
N LYS A 140 8.70 8.90 -9.28
CA LYS A 140 7.26 9.03 -9.50
C LYS A 140 6.87 8.31 -10.78
N ALA A 141 5.97 7.34 -10.65
CA ALA A 141 5.40 6.60 -11.77
C ALA A 141 3.93 6.95 -11.98
N SER A 142 3.53 7.10 -13.23
CA SER A 142 2.15 7.39 -13.65
C SER A 142 1.88 6.77 -15.02
N GLY A 143 0.65 6.87 -15.51
CA GLY A 143 0.32 6.47 -16.89
C GLY A 143 1.09 7.22 -18.00
N LYS A 144 1.87 8.27 -17.66
CA LYS A 144 2.73 9.02 -18.60
C LYS A 144 4.19 8.57 -18.61
N GLY A 145 4.55 7.58 -17.78
CA GLY A 145 5.92 7.15 -17.57
C GLY A 145 6.40 7.38 -16.14
N MET A 146 7.68 7.12 -15.94
CA MET A 146 8.40 7.21 -14.68
C MET A 146 9.42 8.35 -14.74
N VAL A 147 9.59 9.09 -13.65
CA VAL A 147 10.67 10.09 -13.53
C VAL A 147 11.53 9.74 -12.33
N LEU A 148 12.83 9.52 -12.58
CA LEU A 148 13.84 9.31 -11.55
C LEU A 148 14.59 10.61 -11.26
N ASN A 149 14.56 11.05 -10.02
CA ASN A 149 15.34 12.15 -9.49
C ASN A 149 16.46 11.60 -8.61
N ARG A 150 17.67 12.14 -8.77
CA ARG A 150 18.84 11.79 -7.95
C ARG A 150 19.54 13.08 -7.53
N ILE A 151 20.25 13.03 -6.40
CA ILE A 151 21.09 14.14 -5.97
C ILE A 151 22.10 14.51 -7.07
N ASP A 152 22.26 15.81 -7.32
CA ASP A 152 23.19 16.40 -8.28
C ASP A 152 23.06 15.92 -9.73
N GLN A 153 21.88 15.41 -10.12
CA GLN A 153 21.60 14.95 -11.48
C GLN A 153 20.27 15.53 -12.01
N PRO A 154 20.17 15.77 -13.33
CA PRO A 154 18.91 16.20 -13.92
C PRO A 154 17.85 15.09 -13.77
N PRO A 155 16.55 15.44 -13.67
CA PRO A 155 15.46 14.47 -13.71
C PRO A 155 15.55 13.59 -14.96
N LEU A 156 15.44 12.27 -14.77
CA LEU A 156 15.51 11.27 -15.84
C LEU A 156 14.12 10.70 -16.12
N PRO A 157 13.44 11.13 -17.20
CA PRO A 157 12.19 10.50 -17.64
C PRO A 157 12.47 9.15 -18.31
N LEU A 158 11.66 8.16 -17.98
CA LEU A 158 11.82 6.77 -18.38
C LEU A 158 10.45 6.17 -18.77
N PRO A 159 10.34 5.45 -19.91
CA PRO A 159 9.25 4.50 -20.07
C PRO A 159 9.45 3.35 -19.07
N PHE A 160 8.41 2.62 -18.71
CA PHE A 160 8.57 1.45 -17.83
C PHE A 160 7.59 0.34 -18.21
N LEU A 161 8.00 -0.90 -17.91
CA LEU A 161 7.14 -2.06 -17.83
C LEU A 161 6.76 -2.25 -16.36
N GLU A 162 5.48 -2.52 -16.11
CA GLU A 162 4.96 -2.85 -14.78
C GLU A 162 4.67 -4.35 -14.70
N GLU A 163 5.15 -4.99 -13.64
CA GLU A 163 4.91 -6.41 -13.36
C GLU A 163 4.47 -6.58 -11.90
N GLU A 164 3.38 -7.30 -11.67
CA GLU A 164 2.99 -7.71 -10.32
C GLU A 164 3.71 -9.00 -9.94
N VAL A 165 4.27 -9.02 -8.73
CA VAL A 165 4.97 -10.21 -8.21
C VAL A 165 4.12 -10.95 -7.17
N PRO A 166 4.31 -12.27 -7.01
CA PRO A 166 3.66 -13.02 -5.95
C PRO A 166 3.82 -12.35 -4.58
N GLY A 167 2.73 -12.27 -3.82
CA GLY A 167 2.70 -11.54 -2.54
C GLY A 167 2.29 -10.07 -2.65
N GLY A 168 1.88 -9.60 -3.83
CA GLY A 168 1.29 -8.26 -4.03
C GLY A 168 2.31 -7.14 -4.19
N GLY A 169 3.58 -7.49 -4.42
CA GLY A 169 4.61 -6.52 -4.81
C GLY A 169 4.48 -6.07 -6.25
N LEU A 170 5.19 -5.00 -6.56
CA LEU A 170 5.24 -4.38 -7.87
C LEU A 170 6.69 -4.19 -8.30
N THR A 171 6.99 -4.48 -9.56
CA THR A 171 8.27 -4.18 -10.19
C THR A 171 8.04 -3.23 -11.36
N LEU A 172 8.80 -2.12 -11.41
CA LEU A 172 8.83 -1.20 -12.54
C LEU A 172 10.21 -1.26 -13.19
N THR A 173 10.28 -1.67 -14.45
CA THR A 173 11.57 -1.86 -15.16
C THR A 173 11.68 -0.98 -16.39
N SER A 174 12.84 -0.39 -16.63
CA SER A 174 13.14 0.47 -17.78
C SER A 174 14.49 0.15 -18.39
N GLU A 175 14.51 0.05 -19.72
CA GLU A 175 15.72 -0.06 -20.54
C GLU A 175 15.75 1.14 -21.50
N ALA A 176 16.16 2.30 -20.99
CA ALA A 176 16.12 3.55 -21.74
C ALA A 176 17.29 4.45 -21.37
N ASN A 177 17.64 5.35 -22.29
CA ASN A 177 18.72 6.32 -22.09
C ASN A 177 20.08 5.68 -21.71
N GLY A 178 20.30 4.43 -22.13
CA GLY A 178 21.52 3.67 -21.81
C GLY A 178 21.63 3.22 -20.36
N GLN A 179 20.53 3.20 -19.59
CA GLN A 179 20.50 2.71 -18.22
C GLN A 179 19.46 1.60 -18.06
N HIS A 180 19.81 0.59 -17.25
CA HIS A 180 18.85 -0.38 -16.74
C HIS A 180 18.39 0.09 -15.35
N VAL A 181 17.11 0.44 -15.24
CA VAL A 181 16.50 0.91 -14.00
C VAL A 181 15.37 -0.02 -13.60
N GLU A 182 15.41 -0.49 -12.37
CA GLU A 182 14.41 -1.39 -11.82
C GLU A 182 14.00 -0.91 -10.43
N LEU A 183 12.70 -0.74 -10.20
CA LEU A 183 12.14 -0.38 -8.91
C LEU A 183 11.27 -1.54 -8.41
N TRP A 184 11.68 -2.13 -7.29
CA TRP A 184 10.89 -3.10 -6.55
C TRP A 184 10.13 -2.39 -5.45
N ALA A 185 8.85 -2.70 -5.28
CA ALA A 185 8.03 -2.22 -4.18
C ALA A 185 7.26 -3.39 -3.56
N ALA A 186 7.52 -3.67 -2.29
CA ALA A 186 6.89 -4.77 -1.55
C ALA A 186 5.91 -4.23 -0.49
N PRO A 187 4.72 -4.83 -0.30
CA PRO A 187 3.78 -4.51 0.77
C PRO A 187 4.35 -4.81 2.17
N GLN A 188 5.18 -3.90 2.64
CA GLN A 188 5.86 -3.99 3.92
C GLN A 188 6.01 -2.60 4.52
N ARG A 189 5.57 -2.44 5.77
CA ARG A 189 5.74 -1.22 6.55
C ARG A 189 7.19 -0.74 6.49
N CYS A 190 7.36 0.52 6.12
CA CYS A 190 8.63 1.20 5.96
C CYS A 190 8.59 2.53 6.72
N VAL A 191 9.65 2.81 7.49
CA VAL A 191 9.82 4.09 8.19
C VAL A 191 10.92 4.84 7.47
N ASP A 192 10.58 6.04 7.02
CA ASP A 192 11.52 6.94 6.40
C ASP A 192 12.53 7.45 7.44
N SER A 193 13.82 7.21 7.19
CA SER A 193 14.87 7.51 8.16
C SER A 193 15.10 9.01 8.38
N ALA A 194 14.77 9.85 7.41
CA ALA A 194 14.99 11.29 7.50
C ALA A 194 13.85 12.02 8.21
N THR A 195 12.61 11.57 7.99
CA THR A 195 11.40 12.27 8.44
C THR A 195 10.62 11.53 9.53
N GLY A 196 10.87 10.23 9.70
CA GLY A 196 10.05 9.35 10.54
C GLY A 196 8.70 8.98 9.92
N ALA A 197 8.41 9.44 8.70
CA ALA A 197 7.15 9.12 8.01
C ALA A 197 6.99 7.61 7.81
N ILE A 198 5.76 7.14 7.87
CA ILE A 198 5.42 5.74 7.69
C ILE A 198 4.79 5.55 6.32
N TYR A 199 5.26 4.54 5.61
CA TYR A 199 4.80 4.14 4.29
C TYR A 199 4.50 2.64 4.29
N HIS A 200 3.48 2.22 3.54
CA HIS A 200 3.10 0.81 3.47
C HIS A 200 3.97 -0.03 2.52
N LEU A 201 4.80 0.60 1.68
CA LEU A 201 5.73 -0.12 0.81
C LEU A 201 7.16 0.09 1.24
N ARG A 202 7.93 -1.01 1.22
CA ARG A 202 9.38 -0.98 1.15
C ARG A 202 9.79 -0.94 -0.32
N ALA A 203 10.74 -0.08 -0.65
CA ALA A 203 11.19 0.10 -2.01
C ALA A 203 12.69 -0.19 -2.16
N GLU A 204 13.06 -0.83 -3.26
CA GLU A 204 14.44 -1.01 -3.69
C GLU A 204 14.60 -0.52 -5.12
N LEU A 205 15.46 0.49 -5.30
CA LEU A 205 15.82 1.01 -6.60
C LEU A 205 17.17 0.42 -7.03
N ARG A 206 17.18 -0.26 -8.17
CA ARG A 206 18.38 -0.81 -8.79
C ARG A 206 18.69 -0.03 -10.05
N ILE A 207 19.91 0.50 -10.14
CA ILE A 207 20.40 1.22 -11.32
C ILE A 207 21.75 0.63 -11.68
N ASP A 208 21.84 0.04 -12.88
CA ASP A 208 23.08 -0.55 -13.39
C ASP A 208 23.78 -1.47 -12.35
N GLY A 209 22.97 -2.26 -11.62
CA GLY A 209 23.42 -3.20 -10.60
C GLY A 209 23.64 -2.63 -9.18
N LYS A 210 23.48 -1.31 -8.96
CA LYS A 210 23.55 -0.70 -7.63
C LYS A 210 22.17 -0.61 -6.99
N THR A 211 22.02 -1.19 -5.80
CA THR A 211 20.76 -1.16 -5.04
C THR A 211 20.73 -0.01 -4.03
N LEU A 212 19.64 0.75 -4.05
CA LEU A 212 19.32 1.81 -3.12
C LEU A 212 18.01 1.46 -2.41
N GLN A 213 18.00 1.63 -1.09
CA GLN A 213 16.84 1.31 -0.26
C GLN A 213 15.98 2.55 -0.05
N GLY A 214 14.70 2.33 0.20
CA GLY A 214 13.74 3.40 0.41
C GLY A 214 12.35 2.93 0.83
N CYS A 215 11.45 3.89 0.91
CA CYS A 215 10.04 3.68 1.22
C CYS A 215 9.17 4.16 0.07
N GLY A 216 7.96 3.62 -0.06
CA GLY A 216 7.05 3.98 -1.13
C GLY A 216 5.57 3.84 -0.79
N TYR A 217 4.74 4.40 -1.66
CA TYR A 217 3.30 4.29 -1.57
C TYR A 217 2.66 4.29 -2.95
N TYR A 218 1.58 3.53 -3.11
CA TYR A 218 0.68 3.66 -4.24
C TYR A 218 0.00 5.03 -4.25
N GLY A 219 -0.09 5.64 -5.42
CA GLY A 219 -0.84 6.89 -5.61
C GLY A 219 -2.33 6.65 -5.84
N GLY A 220 -3.07 7.71 -6.17
CA GLY A 220 -4.52 7.66 -6.34
C GLY A 220 -4.99 7.01 -7.64
N ALA A 221 -4.08 6.75 -8.59
CA ALA A 221 -4.40 5.96 -9.78
C ALA A 221 -4.52 4.46 -9.48
N ARG A 222 -4.15 4.03 -8.26
CA ARG A 222 -4.20 2.64 -7.80
C ARG A 222 -4.97 2.57 -6.48
N ASP A 223 -6.17 2.00 -6.53
CA ASP A 223 -7.08 1.91 -5.39
C ASP A 223 -7.17 0.47 -4.85
N ASN A 224 -6.01 -0.11 -4.56
CA ASN A 224 -5.88 -1.51 -4.12
C ASN A 224 -5.81 -1.58 -2.58
#